data_AF-A0A7V5L3B3-F1
#
_entry.id   AF-A0A7V5L3B3-F1
#
_cell.length_a   1.000
_cell.length_b   1.000
_cell.length_c   1.000
_cell.angle_alpha   90.00
_cell.angle_beta   90.00
_cell.angle_gamma   90.00
#
_symmetry.space_group_name_H-M   'P 1'
#
loop_
_entity.id
_entity.type
_entity.pdbx_description
1 polymer ?
#
loop_
_entity_poly.entity_id
_entity_poly.type
_entity_poly.pdbx_seq_one_letter_code
_entity_poly.pdbx_strand_id
1 'polypeptide(L)'
;MKKYKLSSICKEIDISFNEKDIEIEGLHTLDEASSSQISFFNDKRYKNKLSNTKAGAVLIEEQYVSLLPNTTIALITDEPYLKLALTSKLFAHKIETKGNHPNMGKGCDIDKQVRFGKDVKL
;
A
#
# COMPACT_ATOMS: atom_id res chain seq x y z
N MET A 1 1.42 -3.73 12.67
CA MET A 1 1.06 -3.20 11.34
C MET A 1 -0.45 -3.17 11.21
N LYS A 2 -1.04 -2.18 10.53
CA LYS A 2 -2.48 -2.16 10.29
C LYS A 2 -2.82 -3.21 9.25
N LYS A 3 -3.81 -4.05 9.53
CA LYS A 3 -4.35 -5.02 8.58
C LYS A 3 -5.73 -4.56 8.13
N TYR A 4 -6.03 -4.78 6.86
CA TYR A 4 -7.32 -4.46 6.27
C TYR A 4 -7.88 -5.69 5.57
N LYS A 5 -9.20 -5.86 5.65
CA LYS A 5 -9.88 -6.89 4.85
C LYS A 5 -9.82 -6.51 3.38
N LEU A 6 -9.55 -7.48 2.52
CA LEU A 6 -9.49 -7.29 1.07
C LEU A 6 -10.81 -6.71 0.55
N SER A 7 -11.95 -7.18 1.05
CA SER A 7 -13.28 -6.65 0.73
C SER A 7 -13.41 -5.14 0.99
N SER A 8 -12.82 -4.65 2.08
CA SER A 8 -12.87 -3.23 2.44
C SER A 8 -11.96 -2.40 1.53
N ILE A 9 -10.79 -2.93 1.19
CA ILE A 9 -9.87 -2.29 0.24
C ILE A 9 -10.54 -2.17 -1.13
N CYS A 10 -11.10 -3.27 -1.65
CA CYS A 10 -11.79 -3.31 -2.94
C CYS A 10 -12.95 -2.32 -3.00
N LYS A 11 -13.70 -2.17 -1.90
CA LYS A 11 -14.78 -1.18 -1.80
C LYS A 11 -14.27 0.26 -1.85
N GLU A 12 -13.15 0.55 -1.20
CA GLU A 12 -12.55 1.89 -1.20
C GLU A 12 -11.99 2.27 -2.59
N ILE A 13 -11.40 1.30 -3.29
CA ILE A 13 -10.81 1.52 -4.62
C ILE A 13 -11.79 1.24 -5.75
N ASP A 14 -13.07 0.98 -5.47
CA ASP A 14 -14.12 0.69 -6.46
C ASP A 14 -13.72 -0.41 -7.45
N ILE A 15 -13.45 -1.61 -6.91
CA ILE A 15 -13.19 -2.84 -7.65
C ILE A 15 -14.21 -3.89 -7.23
N SER A 16 -14.79 -4.59 -8.21
CA SER A 16 -15.67 -5.73 -7.95
C SER A 16 -14.89 -6.89 -7.33
N PHE A 17 -15.33 -7.32 -6.14
CA PHE A 17 -14.68 -8.37 -5.37
C PHE A 17 -15.72 -9.37 -4.86
N ASN A 18 -15.63 -10.60 -5.34
CA ASN A 18 -16.54 -11.71 -4.99
C ASN A 18 -15.81 -12.94 -4.43
N GLU A 19 -14.50 -12.81 -4.18
CA GLU A 19 -13.63 -13.91 -3.76
C GLU A 19 -13.52 -13.99 -2.23
N LYS A 20 -12.71 -14.93 -1.74
CA LYS A 20 -12.47 -15.11 -0.30
C LYS A 20 -11.86 -13.86 0.33
N ASP A 21 -12.51 -13.35 1.36
CA ASP A 21 -12.00 -12.19 2.12
C ASP A 21 -10.75 -12.58 2.92
N ILE A 22 -9.61 -11.97 2.59
CA ILE A 22 -8.32 -12.20 3.24
C ILE A 22 -7.83 -10.92 3.95
N GLU A 23 -6.97 -11.09 4.95
CA GLU A 23 -6.31 -9.96 5.59
C GLU A 23 -5.09 -9.53 4.79
N ILE A 24 -5.04 -8.24 4.45
CA ILE A 24 -3.92 -7.61 3.77
C ILE A 24 -3.19 -6.70 4.76
N GLU A 25 -1.88 -6.89 4.86
CA GLU A 25 -0.98 -6.16 5.75
C GLU A 25 -0.21 -5.05 5.03
N GLY A 26 -0.20 -5.06 3.69
CA GLY A 26 0.49 -4.06 2.89
C GLY A 26 0.48 -4.33 1.40
N LEU A 27 1.36 -3.60 0.71
CA LEU A 27 1.55 -3.66 -0.73
C LEU A 27 3.00 -4.03 -1.03
N HIS A 28 3.22 -4.84 -2.05
CA HIS A 28 4.57 -5.17 -2.52
C HIS A 28 4.61 -5.44 -4.03
N THR A 29 5.83 -5.46 -4.58
CA THR A 29 6.15 -5.93 -5.94
C THR A 29 5.84 -7.41 -6.13
N LEU A 30 5.58 -7.85 -7.37
CA LEU A 30 5.16 -9.22 -7.69
C LEU A 30 6.14 -10.30 -7.19
N ASP A 31 7.44 -10.00 -7.16
CA ASP A 31 8.49 -10.93 -6.74
C ASP A 31 8.58 -11.13 -5.23
N GLU A 32 8.26 -10.10 -4.46
CA GLU A 32 8.47 -10.06 -3.00
C GLU A 32 7.15 -10.10 -2.22
N ALA A 33 6.02 -9.89 -2.90
CA ALA A 33 4.70 -9.95 -2.30
C ALA A 33 4.40 -11.33 -1.71
N SER A 34 3.94 -11.32 -0.46
CA SER A 34 3.45 -12.48 0.26
C SER A 34 1.93 -12.65 0.14
N SER A 35 1.41 -13.76 0.65
CA SER A 35 -0.02 -14.10 0.62
C SER A 35 -0.91 -13.11 1.38
N SER A 36 -0.30 -12.25 2.20
CA SER A 36 -0.99 -11.20 2.97
C SER A 36 -0.74 -9.80 2.40
N GLN A 37 -0.28 -9.70 1.16
CA GLN A 37 0.02 -8.42 0.50
C GLN A 37 -0.65 -8.33 -0.88
N ILE A 38 -0.97 -7.10 -1.28
CA ILE A 38 -1.46 -6.79 -2.61
C ILE A 38 -0.29 -6.43 -3.51
N SER A 39 -0.28 -6.99 -4.72
CA SER A 39 0.61 -6.57 -5.78
C SER A 39 -0.15 -6.02 -6.98
N PHE A 40 0.56 -5.59 -8.01
CA PHE A 40 -0.03 -5.07 -9.23
C PHE A 40 0.76 -5.54 -10.45
N PHE A 41 0.06 -5.59 -11.58
CA PHE A 41 0.62 -5.90 -12.87
C PHE A 41 0.22 -4.83 -13.87
N ASN A 42 1.21 -4.16 -14.47
CA ASN A 42 0.99 -3.06 -15.41
C ASN A 42 1.77 -3.20 -16.73
N ASP A 43 2.76 -4.11 -16.81
CA ASP A 43 3.63 -4.22 -17.98
C ASP A 43 3.86 -5.67 -18.38
N LYS A 44 3.62 -5.94 -19.67
CA LYS A 44 3.78 -7.24 -20.34
C LYS A 44 5.17 -7.84 -20.13
N ARG A 45 6.21 -7.04 -19.90
CA ARG A 45 7.57 -7.51 -19.62
C ARG A 45 7.67 -8.38 -18.36
N TYR A 46 6.74 -8.22 -17.42
CA TYR A 46 6.75 -8.96 -16.15
C TYR A 46 5.80 -10.17 -16.14
N LYS A 47 5.30 -10.62 -17.29
CA LYS A 47 4.41 -11.80 -17.38
C LYS A 47 4.99 -13.04 -16.70
N ASN A 48 6.31 -13.27 -16.84
CA ASN A 48 6.98 -14.40 -16.19
C ASN A 48 6.93 -14.32 -14.66
N LYS A 49 6.89 -13.11 -14.09
CA LYS A 49 6.79 -12.89 -12.64
C LYS A 49 5.37 -13.10 -12.14
N LEU A 50 4.38 -12.80 -12.98
CA LEU A 50 2.97 -12.95 -12.65
C LEU A 50 2.62 -14.39 -12.28
N SER A 51 3.11 -15.37 -13.04
CA SER A 51 2.84 -16.79 -12.77
C SER A 51 3.60 -17.36 -11.55
N ASN A 52 4.65 -16.66 -11.08
CA ASN A 52 5.45 -17.08 -9.92
C ASN A 52 5.18 -16.22 -8.67
N THR A 53 4.21 -15.31 -8.73
CA THR A 53 3.93 -14.42 -7.60
C THR A 53 3.35 -15.19 -6.43
N LYS A 54 3.68 -14.76 -5.21
CA LYS A 54 3.09 -15.27 -3.97
C LYS A 54 2.12 -14.27 -3.34
N ALA A 55 1.77 -13.21 -4.07
CA ALA A 55 0.83 -12.19 -3.64
C ALA A 55 -0.53 -12.83 -3.29
N GLY A 56 -1.17 -12.32 -2.22
CA GLY A 56 -2.52 -12.74 -1.87
C GLY A 56 -3.56 -12.24 -2.88
N ALA A 57 -3.35 -11.03 -3.38
CA ALA A 57 -4.18 -10.43 -4.42
C ALA A 57 -3.33 -9.58 -5.37
N VAL A 58 -3.72 -9.52 -6.65
CA VAL A 58 -3.01 -8.77 -7.69
C VAL A 58 -3.97 -7.91 -8.49
N LEU A 59 -3.71 -6.60 -8.54
CA LEU A 59 -4.38 -5.66 -9.43
C LEU A 59 -3.94 -5.90 -10.86
N ILE A 60 -4.88 -6.25 -11.74
CA ILE A 60 -4.56 -6.69 -13.09
C ILE A 60 -5.71 -6.43 -14.07
N GLU A 61 -5.39 -6.27 -15.34
CA GLU A 61 -6.39 -6.25 -16.41
C GLU A 61 -6.91 -7.66 -16.70
N GLU A 62 -8.18 -7.77 -17.11
CA GLU A 62 -8.88 -9.03 -17.36
C GLU A 62 -8.09 -9.96 -18.30
N GLN A 63 -7.44 -9.39 -19.32
CA GLN A 63 -6.65 -10.13 -20.32
C GLN A 63 -5.45 -10.92 -19.77
N TYR A 64 -5.00 -10.65 -18.55
CA TYR A 64 -3.86 -11.37 -17.93
C TYR A 64 -4.26 -12.23 -16.74
N VAL A 65 -5.54 -12.27 -16.36
CA VAL A 65 -6.04 -13.06 -15.23
C VAL A 65 -5.68 -14.54 -15.38
N SER A 66 -5.70 -15.07 -16.60
CA SER A 66 -5.35 -16.46 -16.90
C SER A 66 -3.89 -16.84 -16.61
N LEU A 67 -3.01 -15.86 -16.39
CA LEU A 67 -1.59 -16.08 -16.10
C LEU A 67 -1.28 -16.12 -14.59
N LEU A 68 -2.26 -15.75 -13.75
CA LEU A 68 -2.12 -15.78 -12.30
C LEU A 68 -2.18 -17.21 -11.76
N PRO A 69 -1.44 -17.51 -10.68
CA PRO A 69 -1.55 -18.78 -9.99
C PRO A 69 -2.89 -18.88 -9.25
N ASN A 70 -3.44 -20.09 -9.13
CA ASN A 70 -4.72 -20.36 -8.45
C ASN A 70 -4.73 -19.96 -6.95
N THR A 71 -3.57 -19.68 -6.37
CA THR A 71 -3.41 -19.24 -4.99
C THR A 71 -3.65 -17.74 -4.81
N THR A 72 -3.71 -16.98 -5.90
CA THR A 72 -3.74 -15.51 -5.88
C THR A 72 -5.08 -14.99 -6.41
N ILE A 73 -5.64 -14.02 -5.70
CA ILE A 73 -6.90 -13.38 -6.08
C ILE A 73 -6.64 -12.33 -7.16
N ALA A 74 -7.31 -12.46 -8.30
CA ALA A 74 -7.25 -11.46 -9.35
C ALA A 74 -8.20 -10.29 -9.05
N LEU A 75 -7.66 -9.08 -8.90
CA LEU A 75 -8.43 -7.86 -8.77
C LEU A 75 -8.49 -7.17 -10.14
N ILE A 76 -9.58 -7.45 -10.86
CA ILE A 76 -9.74 -7.01 -12.25
C ILE A 76 -9.98 -5.50 -12.28
N THR A 77 -9.14 -4.77 -13.02
CA THR A 77 -9.27 -3.33 -13.23
C THR A 77 -8.58 -2.89 -14.52
N ASP A 78 -9.15 -1.89 -15.18
CA ASP A 78 -8.57 -1.28 -16.38
C ASP A 78 -7.41 -0.32 -16.05
N GLU A 79 -7.28 0.10 -14.79
CA GLU A 79 -6.29 1.07 -14.35
C GLU A 79 -5.48 0.57 -13.14
N PRO A 80 -4.69 -0.53 -13.28
CA PRO A 80 -4.00 -1.18 -12.16
C PRO A 80 -3.05 -0.23 -11.41
N TYR A 81 -2.40 0.70 -12.11
CA TYR A 81 -1.52 1.69 -11.50
C TYR A 81 -2.28 2.73 -10.65
N LEU A 82 -3.45 3.19 -11.13
CA LEU A 82 -4.29 4.13 -10.39
C LEU A 82 -4.83 3.48 -9.12
N LYS A 83 -5.35 2.25 -9.24
CA LYS A 83 -5.88 1.50 -8.11
C LYS A 83 -4.79 1.22 -7.08
N LEU A 84 -3.57 0.90 -7.52
CA LEU A 84 -2.41 0.76 -6.63
C LEU A 84 -2.16 2.05 -5.82
N ALA A 85 -2.18 3.22 -6.47
CA ALA A 85 -1.99 4.49 -5.80
C ALA A 85 -3.07 4.74 -4.74
N LEU A 86 -4.34 4.46 -5.06
CA LEU A 86 -5.45 4.54 -4.11
C LEU A 86 -5.25 3.57 -2.94
N THR A 87 -4.86 2.33 -3.21
CA THR A 87 -4.58 1.34 -2.16
C THR A 87 -3.40 1.78 -1.29
N SER A 88 -2.33 2.35 -1.86
CA SER A 88 -1.16 2.82 -1.11
C SER A 88 -1.50 3.88 -0.09
N LYS A 89 -2.51 4.72 -0.37
CA LYS A 89 -2.98 5.74 0.56
C LYS A 89 -3.55 5.13 1.85
N LEU A 90 -4.12 3.93 1.80
CA LEU A 90 -4.65 3.22 2.96
C LEU A 90 -3.53 2.72 3.89
N PHE A 91 -2.41 2.32 3.31
CA PHE A 91 -1.24 1.82 4.03
C PHE A 91 -0.19 2.89 4.32
N ALA A 92 -0.33 4.10 3.76
CA ALA A 92 0.57 5.21 3.98
C ALA A 92 0.62 5.58 5.47
N HIS A 93 1.83 5.69 6.01
CA HIS A 93 2.02 6.17 7.36
C HIS A 93 1.58 7.63 7.45
N LYS A 94 0.72 7.94 8.43
CA LYS A 94 0.28 9.32 8.65
C LYS A 94 1.47 10.12 9.17
N ILE A 95 2.11 10.89 8.30
CA ILE A 95 3.17 11.82 8.72
C ILE A 95 2.49 12.91 9.55
N GLU A 96 2.73 12.92 10.86
CA GLU A 96 2.30 14.00 11.72
C GLU A 96 3.24 15.20 11.53
N THR A 97 2.77 16.21 10.82
CA THR A 97 3.52 17.46 10.55
C THR A 97 3.30 18.53 11.61
N LYS A 98 2.57 18.23 12.70
CA LYS A 98 2.48 19.13 13.86
C LYS A 98 3.79 19.06 14.64
N GLY A 99 4.75 19.91 14.24
CA GLY A 99 5.91 20.22 15.08
C GLY A 99 5.41 20.84 16.39
N ASN A 100 5.69 20.18 17.51
CA ASN A 100 5.53 20.81 18.81
C ASN A 100 6.72 21.71 19.08
N HIS A 101 6.54 22.76 19.89
CA HIS A 101 7.68 23.52 20.41
C HIS A 101 8.54 22.56 21.25
N PRO A 102 9.87 22.53 21.04
CA PRO A 102 10.77 21.64 21.77
C PRO A 102 10.79 22.02 23.26
N ASN A 103 11.10 21.04 24.11
CA ASN A 103 11.39 21.31 25.52
C ASN A 103 12.67 22.13 25.60
N MET A 104 12.57 23.42 25.93
CA MET A 104 13.72 24.32 26.07
C MET A 104 14.48 24.05 27.37
N GLY A 105 15.80 23.83 27.26
CA GLY A 105 16.73 23.89 28.40
C GLY A 105 16.87 25.31 28.96
N LYS A 106 17.29 25.44 30.22
CA LYS A 106 17.56 26.76 30.83
C LYS A 106 18.72 27.45 30.09
N GLY A 107 18.46 28.61 29.49
CA GLY A 107 19.47 29.43 28.80
C GLY A 107 19.44 29.38 27.26
N CYS A 108 18.48 28.68 26.66
CA CYS A 108 18.27 28.73 25.21
C CYS A 108 17.46 29.96 24.80
N ASP A 109 17.97 30.72 23.83
CA ASP A 109 17.26 31.81 23.15
C ASP A 109 16.97 31.36 21.71
N ILE A 110 15.69 31.25 21.34
CA ILE A 110 15.26 30.70 20.05
C ILE A 110 14.31 31.70 19.39
N ASP A 111 14.59 32.02 18.13
CA ASP A 111 13.75 32.91 17.33
C ASP A 111 12.34 32.31 17.11
N LYS A 112 11.32 33.17 17.14
CA LYS A 112 9.90 32.78 17.03
C LYS A 112 9.54 32.10 15.70
N GLN A 113 10.37 32.23 14.67
CA GLN A 113 10.14 31.64 13.35
C GLN A 113 10.71 30.22 13.20
N VAL A 114 11.46 29.72 14.19
CA VAL A 114 12.08 28.39 14.10
C VAL A 114 11.02 27.30 14.23
N ARG A 115 10.95 26.43 13.23
CA ARG A 115 10.10 25.23 13.24
C ARG A 115 10.93 23.99 13.53
N PHE A 116 10.50 23.22 14.53
CA PHE A 116 11.14 21.97 14.91
C PHE A 116 10.30 20.77 14.46
N GLY A 117 10.99 19.68 14.14
CA GLY A 117 10.36 18.38 13.93
C GLY A 117 9.84 17.77 15.23
N LYS A 118 9.08 16.69 15.12
CA LYS A 118 8.64 15.90 16.28
C LYS A 118 9.86 15.27 16.97
N ASP A 119 9.90 15.31 18.31
CA ASP A 119 10.94 14.73 19.16
C ASP A 119 12.35 15.37 19.11
N VAL A 120 12.44 16.67 18.79
CA VAL A 120 13.69 17.43 18.95
C VAL A 120 13.94 17.75 20.43
N LYS A 121 15.10 17.35 20.95
CA LYS A 121 15.63 17.80 22.26
C LYS A 121 16.74 18.83 22.03
N LEU A 122 16.71 19.91 22.80
CA LEU A 122 17.72 20.97 22.84
C LEU A 122 18.43 20.95 24.19
#